data_AF-A0A090TSA3-F1
#
_entry.id   AF-A0A090TSA3-F1
#
_cell.length_a   1.000
_cell.length_b   1.000
_cell.length_c   1.000
_cell.angle_alpha   90.00
_cell.angle_beta   90.00
_cell.angle_gamma   90.00
#
_symmetry.space_group_name_H-M   'P 1'
#
loop_
_entity.id
_entity.type
_entity.pdbx_description
1 polymer ?
#
loop_
_entity_poly.entity_id
_entity_poly.type
_entity_poly.pdbx_seq_one_letter_code
_entity_poly.pdbx_strand_id
1 'polypeptide(L)'
;MVTTLAETPFINDWFANYTQRGSDIDGDPAYQSIVDTFQSISKHDPLIKSVFYAPANTHEYFDLNGRYNNLDYYTTKRPWWFEALEKDRLFITKPQIDANDKSIVTSIKTTVKDNKQQLIGVLGIDILGTEIKQGLIDKMRYQGVGTGFLIASDGGIIAFNDTQDRIDMSTLPTLATLTKCLPIPLDLPSFKVKSAASYKPLVLCHSMVSHT
;
A
#
# COMPACT_ATOMS: atom_id res chain seq x y z
N MET A 1 -7.46 6.88 -8.93
CA MET A 1 -7.58 7.34 -7.54
C MET A 1 -6.29 7.99 -7.05
N VAL A 2 -5.18 7.27 -6.81
CA VAL A 2 -3.92 7.91 -6.34
C VAL A 2 -3.42 9.00 -7.29
N THR A 3 -3.40 8.74 -8.60
CA THR A 3 -3.02 9.73 -9.61
C THR A 3 -3.94 10.95 -9.60
N THR A 4 -5.26 10.71 -9.58
CA THR A 4 -6.28 11.77 -9.48
C THR A 4 -6.09 12.65 -8.24
N LEU A 5 -5.81 12.02 -7.09
CA LEU A 5 -5.60 12.74 -5.84
C LEU A 5 -4.26 13.51 -5.86
N ALA A 6 -3.21 12.93 -6.43
CA ALA A 6 -1.91 13.60 -6.63
C ALA A 6 -1.99 14.81 -7.56
N GLU A 7 -3.00 14.86 -8.43
CA GLU A 7 -3.23 15.95 -9.37
C GLU A 7 -4.29 16.95 -8.87
N THR A 8 -4.79 16.82 -7.64
CA THR A 8 -5.86 17.67 -7.10
C THR A 8 -5.29 19.04 -6.70
N PRO A 9 -5.59 20.14 -7.45
CA PRO A 9 -4.92 21.42 -7.24
C PRO A 9 -5.16 21.99 -5.84
N PHE A 10 -6.39 21.92 -5.34
CA PHE A 10 -6.75 22.39 -4.00
C PHE A 10 -5.86 21.80 -2.89
N ILE A 11 -5.62 20.49 -2.92
CA ILE A 11 -4.80 19.78 -1.92
C ILE A 11 -3.33 20.20 -2.09
N ASN A 12 -2.85 20.16 -3.33
CA ASN A 12 -1.45 20.47 -3.64
C ASN A 12 -1.10 21.92 -3.31
N ASP A 13 -1.99 22.86 -3.63
CA ASP A 13 -1.82 24.29 -3.35
C ASP A 13 -1.78 24.54 -1.84
N TRP A 14 -2.64 23.90 -1.07
CA TRP A 14 -2.61 24.02 0.40
C TRP A 14 -1.28 23.54 0.96
N PHE A 15 -0.83 22.33 0.59
CA PHE A 15 0.45 21.79 1.07
C PHE A 15 1.67 22.53 0.53
N ALA A 16 1.61 23.11 -0.67
CA ALA A 16 2.69 23.93 -1.23
C ALA A 16 2.86 25.25 -0.48
N ASN A 17 1.76 25.84 0.02
CA ASN A 17 1.77 27.08 0.79
C ASN A 17 2.00 26.84 2.30
N TYR A 18 1.73 25.63 2.78
CA TYR A 18 2.01 25.24 4.14
C TYR A 18 3.52 25.07 4.39
N THR A 19 4.13 26.08 5.02
CA THR A 19 5.59 26.20 5.17
C THR A 19 6.07 26.25 6.62
N GLN A 20 5.18 26.56 7.56
CA GLN A 20 5.50 26.65 8.98
C GLN A 20 5.12 25.35 9.70
N ARG A 21 6.10 24.46 9.87
CA ARG A 21 5.95 23.22 10.63
C ARG A 21 5.37 23.50 12.02
N GLY A 22 4.38 22.71 12.44
CA GLY A 22 3.78 22.82 13.76
C GLY A 22 2.90 24.06 13.97
N SER A 23 2.63 24.87 12.93
CA SER A 23 1.69 26.00 13.07
C SER A 23 0.29 25.51 13.41
N ASP A 24 -0.53 26.38 14.01
CA ASP A 24 -1.94 26.10 14.23
C ASP A 24 -2.68 26.10 12.90
N ILE A 25 -3.33 24.98 12.59
CA ILE A 25 -4.09 24.74 11.35
C ILE A 25 -5.48 24.17 11.66
N ASP A 26 -5.81 23.93 12.93
CA ASP A 26 -7.02 23.19 13.29
C ASP A 26 -8.29 23.98 12.94
N GLY A 27 -8.20 25.31 12.94
CA GLY A 27 -9.28 26.22 12.53
C GLY A 27 -9.36 26.51 11.02
N ASP A 28 -8.45 25.98 10.19
CA ASP A 28 -8.42 26.28 8.75
C ASP A 28 -9.48 25.45 7.99
N PRO A 29 -10.51 26.08 7.37
CA PRO A 29 -11.54 25.34 6.64
C PRO A 29 -11.03 24.58 5.41
N ALA A 30 -9.97 25.08 4.76
CA ALA A 30 -9.35 24.41 3.63
C ALA A 30 -8.68 23.11 4.10
N TYR A 31 -7.91 23.19 5.18
CA TYR A 31 -7.30 22.01 5.80
C TYR A 31 -8.36 20.96 6.20
N GLN A 32 -9.45 21.39 6.86
CA GLN A 32 -10.52 20.46 7.24
C GLN A 32 -11.16 19.76 6.02
N SER A 33 -11.34 20.48 4.90
CA SER A 33 -11.84 19.89 3.66
C SER A 33 -10.89 18.84 3.06
N ILE A 34 -9.57 18.99 3.26
CA ILE A 34 -8.57 17.99 2.87
C ILE A 34 -8.72 16.73 3.73
N VAL A 35 -8.83 16.90 5.05
CA VAL A 35 -9.04 15.78 5.98
C VAL A 35 -10.35 15.04 5.66
N ASP A 36 -11.43 15.77 5.41
CA ASP A 36 -12.72 15.19 4.99
C ASP A 36 -12.60 14.39 3.68
N THR A 37 -11.79 14.88 2.72
CA THR A 37 -11.49 14.16 1.49
C THR A 37 -10.78 12.84 1.77
N PHE A 38 -9.75 12.85 2.63
CA PHE A 38 -9.01 11.63 3.01
C PHE A 38 -9.91 10.64 3.75
N GLN A 39 -10.78 11.12 4.65
CA GLN A 39 -11.77 10.29 5.32
C GLN A 39 -12.79 9.71 4.34
N SER A 40 -13.29 10.51 3.41
CA SER A 40 -14.29 10.07 2.43
C SER A 40 -13.72 8.96 1.54
N ILE A 41 -12.50 9.13 1.02
CA ILE A 41 -11.84 8.10 0.22
C ILE A 41 -11.67 6.82 1.03
N SER A 42 -11.18 6.93 2.27
CA SER A 42 -10.93 5.77 3.13
C SER A 42 -12.21 5.06 3.59
N LYS A 43 -13.34 5.78 3.73
CA LYS A 43 -14.63 5.21 4.14
C LYS A 43 -15.38 4.52 3.00
N HIS A 44 -15.22 4.96 1.75
CA HIS A 44 -16.01 4.45 0.62
C HIS A 44 -15.45 3.18 -0.03
N ASP A 45 -14.17 2.86 0.18
CA ASP A 45 -13.56 1.64 -0.32
C ASP A 45 -12.95 0.85 0.84
N PRO A 46 -13.52 -0.31 1.22
CA PRO A 46 -13.02 -1.10 2.33
C PRO A 46 -11.58 -1.59 2.12
N LEU A 47 -11.07 -1.65 0.88
CA LEU A 47 -9.67 -1.99 0.63
C LEU A 47 -8.71 -0.91 1.14
N ILE A 48 -9.16 0.34 1.23
CA ILE A 48 -8.33 1.47 1.64
C ILE A 48 -8.34 1.59 3.15
N LYS A 49 -7.16 1.44 3.76
CA LYS A 49 -6.98 1.73 5.17
C LYS A 49 -6.95 3.23 5.43
N SER A 50 -6.14 3.93 4.65
CA SER A 50 -5.81 5.33 4.90
C SER A 50 -5.24 5.96 3.64
N VAL A 51 -5.62 7.21 3.41
CA VAL A 51 -4.90 8.14 2.53
C VAL A 51 -3.98 8.96 3.41
N PHE A 52 -2.71 9.12 3.00
CA PHE A 52 -1.76 9.96 3.71
C PHE A 52 -0.97 10.88 2.77
N TYR A 53 -0.53 12.00 3.31
CA TYR A 53 0.27 13.01 2.61
C TYR A 53 1.43 13.48 3.49
N ALA A 54 2.57 13.69 2.88
CA ALA A 54 3.76 14.24 3.53
C ALA A 54 4.32 15.40 2.71
N PRO A 55 4.12 16.66 3.15
CA PRO A 55 4.64 17.83 2.44
C PRO A 55 6.17 17.90 2.52
N ALA A 56 6.80 18.30 1.42
CA ALA A 56 8.24 18.52 1.33
C ALA A 56 8.70 19.76 2.12
N ASN A 57 7.84 20.76 2.30
CA ASN A 57 8.18 22.00 3.00
C ASN A 57 8.35 21.80 4.51
N THR A 58 7.48 20.99 5.13
CA THR A 58 7.48 20.83 6.60
C THR A 58 7.89 19.45 7.06
N HIS A 59 7.89 18.44 6.19
CA HIS A 59 8.19 17.03 6.51
C HIS A 59 7.31 16.46 7.62
N GLU A 60 6.08 16.97 7.76
CA GLU A 60 5.05 16.43 8.63
C GLU A 60 4.32 15.26 7.95
N TYR A 61 3.48 14.58 8.72
CA TYR A 61 2.67 13.46 8.25
C TYR A 61 1.20 13.80 8.48
N PHE A 62 0.39 13.61 7.45
CA PHE A 62 -1.04 13.85 7.46
C PHE A 62 -1.75 12.59 6.99
N ASP A 63 -2.83 12.20 7.66
CA ASP A 63 -3.69 11.10 7.22
C ASP A 63 -5.19 11.43 7.41
N LEU A 64 -6.06 10.42 7.36
CA LEU A 64 -7.51 10.58 7.55
C LEU A 64 -7.90 11.18 8.92
N ASN A 65 -6.99 11.18 9.91
CA ASN A 65 -7.18 11.79 11.23
C ASN A 65 -6.56 13.20 11.30
N GLY A 66 -6.05 13.72 10.19
CA GLY A 66 -5.34 14.99 10.12
C GLY A 66 -3.83 14.87 10.34
N ARG A 67 -3.21 15.95 10.80
CA ARG A 67 -1.78 16.04 11.08
C ARG A 67 -1.41 15.19 12.28
N TYR A 68 -0.38 14.38 12.12
CA TYR A 68 0.27 13.73 13.24
C TYR A 68 1.04 14.76 14.10
N ASN A 69 0.50 15.09 15.27
CA ASN A 69 0.97 16.23 16.09
C ASN A 69 2.29 16.00 16.85
N ASN A 70 2.94 14.85 16.71
CA ASN A 70 4.26 14.66 17.27
C ASN A 70 5.32 15.37 16.41
N LEU A 71 5.80 16.53 16.88
CA LEU A 71 6.75 17.36 16.14
C LEU A 71 8.14 16.72 15.97
N ASP A 72 8.48 15.68 16.74
CA ASP A 72 9.71 14.91 16.57
C ASP A 72 9.62 13.87 15.45
N TYR A 73 8.42 13.63 14.92
CA TYR A 73 8.18 12.75 13.79
C TYR A 73 8.48 13.46 12.47
N TYR A 74 9.61 13.14 11.84
CA TYR A 74 9.96 13.65 10.52
C TYR A 74 9.81 12.54 9.48
N THR A 75 9.06 12.83 8.41
CA THR A 75 8.91 11.89 7.28
C THR A 75 10.24 11.62 6.58
N THR A 76 11.16 12.58 6.59
CA THR A 76 12.54 12.43 6.11
C THR A 76 13.40 11.48 6.94
N LYS A 77 12.95 11.02 8.11
CA LYS A 77 13.62 9.94 8.86
C LYS A 77 13.05 8.57 8.53
N ARG A 78 12.07 8.48 7.62
CA ARG A 78 11.38 7.24 7.28
C ARG A 78 11.92 6.71 5.94
N PRO A 79 12.25 5.41 5.85
CA PRO A 79 12.78 4.82 4.61
C PRO A 79 11.87 5.05 3.39
N TRP A 80 10.55 4.99 3.59
CA TRP A 80 9.58 5.15 2.50
C TRP A 80 9.61 6.54 1.84
N TRP A 81 10.07 7.57 2.55
CA TRP A 81 10.20 8.91 1.97
C TRP A 81 11.25 8.89 0.86
N PHE A 82 12.44 8.38 1.16
CA PHE A 82 13.53 8.26 0.20
C PHE A 82 13.20 7.29 -0.93
N GLU A 83 12.51 6.19 -0.62
CA GLU A 83 12.03 5.26 -1.65
C GLU A 83 11.11 5.96 -2.66
N ALA A 84 10.18 6.80 -2.19
CA ALA A 84 9.30 7.56 -3.08
C ALA A 84 10.07 8.54 -3.97
N LEU A 85 11.08 9.23 -3.42
CA LEU A 85 11.94 10.13 -4.19
C LEU A 85 12.81 9.40 -5.21
N GLU A 86 13.30 8.20 -4.88
CA GLU A 86 14.10 7.37 -5.79
C GLU A 86 13.24 6.86 -6.95
N LYS A 87 12.01 6.42 -6.67
CA LYS A 87 11.11 5.90 -7.71
C LYS A 87 10.53 7.00 -8.59
N ASP A 88 10.17 8.13 -7.98
CA ASP A 88 9.65 9.34 -8.63
C ASP A 88 8.54 9.07 -9.66
N ARG A 89 7.67 8.12 -9.33
CA ARG A 89 6.51 7.69 -10.12
C ARG A 89 5.54 6.96 -9.21
N LEU A 90 4.37 6.61 -9.73
CA LEU A 90 3.47 5.70 -9.04
C LEU A 90 4.13 4.31 -8.84
N PHE A 91 4.16 3.83 -7.60
CA PHE A 91 4.69 2.51 -7.26
C PHE A 91 3.94 1.88 -6.08
N ILE A 92 4.11 0.57 -5.92
CA ILE A 92 3.55 -0.23 -4.83
C ILE A 92 4.70 -0.65 -3.92
N THR A 93 4.54 -0.48 -2.61
CA THR A 93 5.55 -0.93 -1.64
C THR A 93 5.46 -2.42 -1.38
N LYS A 94 6.56 -2.98 -0.89
CA LYS A 94 6.54 -4.30 -0.25
C LYS A 94 5.51 -4.33 0.90
N PRO A 95 4.93 -5.50 1.22
CA PRO A 95 4.06 -5.62 2.38
C PRO A 95 4.82 -5.28 3.66
N GLN A 96 4.15 -4.61 4.58
CA GLN A 96 4.67 -4.17 5.87
C GLN A 96 3.65 -4.48 6.96
N ILE A 97 4.13 -4.68 8.19
CA ILE A 97 3.27 -4.75 9.36
C ILE A 97 3.04 -3.33 9.83
N ASP A 98 1.77 -2.91 9.86
CA ASP A 98 1.38 -1.63 10.39
C ASP A 98 1.76 -1.54 11.88
N ALA A 99 2.41 -0.42 12.24
CA ALA A 99 2.94 -0.27 13.58
C ALA A 99 1.83 -0.16 14.65
N ASN A 100 0.66 0.36 14.28
CA ASN A 100 -0.44 0.68 15.17
C ASN A 100 -1.31 -0.54 15.47
N ASP A 101 -1.73 -1.27 14.44
CA ASP A 101 -2.70 -2.37 14.58
C ASP A 101 -2.19 -3.75 14.18
N LYS A 102 -0.92 -3.86 13.75
CA LYS A 102 -0.27 -5.10 13.33
C LYS A 102 -0.87 -5.76 12.08
N SER A 103 -1.74 -5.07 11.34
CA SER A 103 -2.22 -5.54 10.04
C SER A 103 -1.10 -5.60 9.00
N ILE A 104 -1.17 -6.55 8.07
CA ILE A 104 -0.35 -6.49 6.84
C ILE A 104 -0.97 -5.46 5.92
N VAL A 105 -0.17 -4.45 5.57
CA VAL A 105 -0.51 -3.40 4.61
C VAL A 105 0.49 -3.36 3.47
N THR A 106 0.03 -3.00 2.29
CA THR A 106 0.87 -2.51 1.20
C THR A 106 0.39 -1.12 0.83
N SER A 107 1.29 -0.23 0.43
CA SER A 107 0.91 1.12 0.05
C SER A 107 1.14 1.36 -1.43
N ILE A 108 0.26 2.13 -2.05
CA ILE A 108 0.53 2.78 -3.34
C ILE A 108 1.02 4.19 -3.04
N LYS A 109 2.18 4.58 -3.58
CA LYS A 109 2.79 5.89 -3.32
C LYS A 109 3.20 6.57 -4.61
N THR A 110 3.25 7.90 -4.58
CA THR A 110 3.78 8.73 -5.67
C THR A 110 4.37 10.02 -5.10
N THR A 111 5.35 10.57 -5.80
CA THR A 111 5.75 11.97 -5.62
C THR A 111 4.66 12.88 -6.17
N VAL A 112 4.46 14.03 -5.54
CA VAL A 112 3.58 15.10 -5.96
C VAL A 112 4.44 16.29 -6.32
N LYS A 113 4.26 16.84 -7.52
CA LYS A 113 5.07 17.92 -8.06
C LYS A 113 4.21 19.05 -8.60
N ASP A 114 4.75 20.26 -8.58
CA ASP A 114 4.13 21.41 -9.21
C ASP A 114 4.35 21.41 -10.74
N ASN A 115 3.80 22.42 -11.41
CA ASN A 115 3.95 22.60 -12.86
C ASN A 115 5.40 22.83 -13.31
N LYS A 116 6.31 23.18 -12.40
CA LYS A 116 7.75 23.38 -12.64
C LYS A 116 8.57 22.14 -12.26
N GLN A 117 7.92 21.01 -11.98
CA GLN A 117 8.55 19.76 -11.53
C GLN A 117 9.23 19.85 -10.15
N GLN A 118 8.89 20.84 -9.34
CA GLN A 118 9.34 20.95 -7.96
C GLN A 118 8.52 20.05 -7.06
N LEU A 119 9.17 19.35 -6.13
CA LEU A 119 8.52 18.45 -5.19
C LEU A 119 7.65 19.24 -4.20
N ILE A 120 6.35 18.96 -4.20
CA ILE A 120 5.41 19.45 -3.18
C ILE A 120 5.35 18.47 -2.00
N GLY A 121 5.43 17.16 -2.27
CA GLY A 121 5.36 16.14 -1.23
C GLY A 121 5.29 14.72 -1.76
N VAL A 122 4.97 13.79 -0.86
CA VAL A 122 4.71 12.39 -1.17
C VAL A 122 3.29 12.06 -0.73
N LEU A 123 2.49 11.55 -1.66
CA LEU A 123 1.15 11.04 -1.40
C LEU A 123 1.18 9.52 -1.37
N GLY A 124 0.43 8.91 -0.48
CA GLY A 124 0.20 7.48 -0.51
C GLY A 124 -1.18 7.04 -0.03
N ILE A 125 -1.50 5.80 -0.36
CA ILE A 125 -2.70 5.11 0.09
C ILE A 125 -2.28 3.75 0.63
N ASP A 126 -2.60 3.49 1.89
CA ASP A 126 -2.41 2.19 2.52
C ASP A 126 -3.58 1.27 2.20
N ILE A 127 -3.27 0.05 1.79
CA ILE A 127 -4.23 -0.99 1.38
C ILE A 127 -4.14 -2.16 2.36
N LEU A 128 -5.30 -2.60 2.86
CA LEU A 128 -5.41 -3.74 3.78
C LEU A 128 -5.24 -5.06 3.03
N GLY A 129 -4.21 -5.84 3.40
CA GLY A 129 -4.01 -7.19 2.88
C GLY A 129 -5.18 -8.13 3.22
N THR A 130 -5.80 -7.94 4.40
CA THR A 130 -6.98 -8.70 4.85
C THR A 130 -8.19 -8.48 3.95
N GLU A 131 -8.39 -7.26 3.47
CA GLU A 131 -9.52 -6.90 2.61
C GLU A 131 -9.30 -7.40 1.17
N ILE A 132 -8.05 -7.35 0.68
CA ILE A 132 -7.69 -8.05 -0.56
C ILE A 132 -7.97 -9.55 -0.43
N LYS A 133 -7.60 -10.16 0.71
CA LYS A 133 -7.83 -11.58 0.98
C LYS A 133 -9.32 -11.92 0.89
N GLN A 134 -10.15 -11.26 1.70
CA GLN A 134 -11.58 -11.58 1.80
C GLN A 134 -12.37 -11.15 0.56
N GLY A 135 -12.05 -9.99 0.01
CA GLY A 135 -12.74 -9.38 -1.12
C GLY A 135 -12.52 -10.13 -2.43
N LEU A 136 -11.30 -10.64 -2.65
CA LEU A 136 -10.85 -11.22 -3.92
C LEU A 136 -10.30 -12.65 -3.75
N ILE A 137 -9.26 -12.83 -2.96
CA ILE A 137 -8.46 -14.07 -2.96
C ILE A 137 -9.26 -15.28 -2.44
N ASP A 138 -10.04 -15.10 -1.38
CA ASP A 138 -10.84 -16.17 -0.77
C ASP A 138 -11.94 -16.65 -1.71
N LYS A 139 -12.44 -15.77 -2.59
CA LYS A 139 -13.48 -16.06 -3.59
C LYS A 139 -12.94 -16.63 -4.89
N MET A 140 -11.65 -16.41 -5.18
CA MET A 140 -11.02 -16.92 -6.39
C MET A 140 -10.87 -18.44 -6.35
N ARG A 141 -11.58 -19.13 -7.24
CA ARG A 141 -11.38 -20.55 -7.56
C ARG A 141 -11.38 -20.70 -9.06
N TYR A 142 -10.49 -21.54 -9.59
CA TYR A 142 -10.55 -21.91 -11.00
C TYR A 142 -11.30 -23.22 -11.13
N GLN A 143 -12.44 -23.22 -11.83
CA GLN A 143 -13.27 -24.42 -11.99
C GLN A 143 -13.59 -25.13 -10.66
N GLY A 144 -13.75 -24.36 -9.57
CA GLY A 144 -14.01 -24.89 -8.23
C GLY A 144 -12.79 -25.44 -7.48
N VAL A 145 -11.60 -25.42 -8.08
CA VAL A 145 -10.35 -25.94 -7.49
C VAL A 145 -9.29 -24.84 -7.29
N GLY A 146 -8.32 -25.14 -6.43
CA GLY A 146 -7.15 -24.30 -6.15
C GLY A 146 -7.35 -23.25 -5.04
N THR A 147 -6.24 -22.66 -4.63
CA THR A 147 -6.16 -21.62 -3.59
C THR A 147 -5.54 -20.37 -4.18
N GLY A 148 -6.24 -19.24 -4.09
CA GLY A 148 -5.70 -17.95 -4.50
C GLY A 148 -4.62 -17.45 -3.56
N PHE A 149 -3.69 -16.67 -4.10
CA PHE A 149 -2.70 -15.93 -3.33
C PHE A 149 -2.27 -14.66 -4.07
N LEU A 150 -1.74 -13.69 -3.33
CA LEU A 150 -1.12 -12.47 -3.84
C LEU A 150 0.25 -12.32 -3.19
N ILE A 151 1.27 -12.19 -4.02
CA ILE A 151 2.68 -12.01 -3.61
C ILE A 151 3.24 -10.73 -4.22
N ALA A 152 4.10 -10.06 -3.47
CA ALA A 152 4.96 -9.00 -3.98
C ALA A 152 6.06 -9.59 -4.89
N SER A 153 6.66 -8.75 -5.71
CA SER A 153 7.69 -9.16 -6.68
C SER A 153 8.96 -9.75 -6.04
N ASP A 154 9.19 -9.50 -4.76
CA ASP A 154 10.30 -10.07 -3.98
C ASP A 154 9.92 -11.34 -3.21
N GLY A 155 8.70 -11.86 -3.42
CA GLY A 155 8.21 -13.10 -2.82
C GLY A 155 7.55 -12.94 -1.46
N GLY A 156 7.39 -11.72 -0.94
CA GLY A 156 6.60 -11.45 0.27
C GLY A 156 5.10 -11.68 0.02
N ILE A 157 4.41 -12.32 0.96
CA ILE A 157 2.98 -12.64 0.84
C ILE A 157 2.15 -11.44 1.30
N ILE A 158 1.24 -10.99 0.44
CA ILE A 158 0.27 -9.91 0.73
C ILE A 158 -1.04 -10.52 1.20
N ALA A 159 -1.51 -11.58 0.52
CA ALA A 159 -2.72 -12.30 0.88
C ALA A 159 -2.59 -13.77 0.48
N PHE A 160 -3.03 -14.67 1.33
CA PHE A 160 -3.07 -16.10 1.04
C PHE A 160 -4.30 -16.69 1.70
N ASN A 161 -5.05 -17.51 0.97
CA ASN A 161 -6.21 -18.20 1.53
C ASN A 161 -5.75 -19.46 2.29
N ASP A 162 -5.44 -19.29 3.58
CA ASP A 162 -5.15 -20.40 4.47
C ASP A 162 -6.36 -20.75 5.33
N THR A 163 -7.11 -21.76 4.92
CA THR A 163 -8.30 -22.20 5.67
C THR A 163 -7.96 -22.98 6.94
N GLN A 164 -6.66 -23.20 7.22
CA GLN A 164 -6.17 -24.01 8.34
C GLN A 164 -5.24 -23.22 9.28
N ASP A 165 -5.09 -21.90 9.08
CA ASP A 165 -4.24 -21.01 9.90
C ASP A 165 -2.81 -21.54 10.16
N ARG A 166 -2.20 -22.18 9.16
CA ARG A 166 -0.83 -22.72 9.17
C ARG A 166 0.23 -21.65 8.95
N ILE A 167 -0.14 -20.51 8.37
CA ILE A 167 0.78 -19.42 8.02
C ILE A 167 0.59 -18.28 9.00
N ASP A 168 1.65 -17.98 9.74
CA ASP A 168 1.71 -16.82 10.60
C ASP A 168 1.84 -15.54 9.77
N MET A 169 0.72 -14.84 9.58
CA MET A 169 0.66 -13.56 8.89
C MET A 169 1.12 -12.39 9.78
N SER A 170 1.50 -12.62 11.05
CA SER A 170 2.08 -11.58 11.90
C SER A 170 3.57 -11.30 11.63
N THR A 171 4.22 -12.09 10.75
CA THR A 171 5.68 -12.06 10.53
C THR A 171 6.11 -11.83 9.07
N LEU A 172 5.24 -11.27 8.21
CA LEU A 172 5.49 -11.05 6.76
C LEU A 172 6.04 -12.32 6.07
N PRO A 173 5.24 -13.39 5.96
CA PRO A 173 5.71 -14.66 5.43
C PRO A 173 6.08 -14.52 3.95
N THR A 174 6.98 -15.40 3.49
CA THR A 174 7.45 -15.43 2.09
C THR A 174 6.97 -16.69 1.39
N LEU A 175 7.08 -16.73 0.07
CA LEU A 175 6.80 -17.93 -0.72
C LEU A 175 7.58 -19.16 -0.23
N ALA A 176 8.80 -18.98 0.30
CA ALA A 176 9.58 -20.07 0.88
C ALA A 176 8.94 -20.66 2.16
N THR A 177 8.16 -19.87 2.89
CA THR A 177 7.37 -20.33 4.05
C THR A 177 6.22 -21.23 3.60
N LEU A 178 5.55 -20.91 2.49
CA LEU A 178 4.43 -21.70 1.96
C LEU A 178 4.84 -23.12 1.56
N THR A 179 6.01 -23.26 0.92
CA THR A 179 6.51 -24.56 0.45
C THR A 179 6.74 -25.55 1.60
N LYS A 180 6.88 -25.08 2.84
CA LYS A 180 7.02 -25.93 4.04
C LYS A 180 5.68 -26.35 4.65
N CYS A 181 4.63 -25.56 4.44
CA CYS A 181 3.31 -25.74 5.07
C CYS A 181 2.32 -26.49 4.17
N LEU A 182 2.57 -26.53 2.85
CA LEU A 182 1.72 -27.24 1.90
C LEU A 182 2.21 -28.68 1.71
N PRO A 183 1.31 -29.69 1.76
CA PRO A 183 1.68 -31.10 1.60
C PRO A 183 2.07 -31.49 0.15
N ILE A 184 2.17 -30.52 -0.76
CA ILE A 184 2.49 -30.72 -2.18
C ILE A 184 3.52 -29.66 -2.58
N PRO A 185 4.60 -30.02 -3.32
CA PRO A 185 5.51 -29.05 -3.89
C PRO A 185 4.75 -28.01 -4.74
N LEU A 186 4.93 -26.72 -4.44
CA LEU A 186 4.53 -25.65 -5.33
C LEU A 186 5.43 -25.72 -6.57
N ASP A 187 4.96 -26.36 -7.63
CA ASP A 187 5.65 -26.36 -8.93
C ASP A 187 5.49 -24.98 -9.57
N LEU A 188 6.33 -24.06 -9.14
CA LEU A 188 6.40 -22.70 -9.64
C LEU A 188 7.19 -22.75 -10.95
N PRO A 189 6.59 -22.41 -12.11
CA PRO A 189 7.37 -22.30 -13.34
C PRO A 189 8.50 -21.29 -13.10
N SER A 190 9.73 -21.71 -13.41
CA SER A 190 10.94 -20.92 -13.23
C SER A 190 10.80 -19.51 -13.82
N PHE A 191 10.58 -18.51 -12.97
CA PHE A 191 10.37 -17.13 -13.38
C PHE A 191 11.73 -16.49 -13.69
N LYS A 192 12.22 -16.63 -14.94
CA LYS A 192 13.31 -15.79 -15.43
C LYS A 192 12.76 -14.39 -15.64
N VAL A 193 13.04 -13.48 -14.70
CA VAL A 193 12.81 -12.04 -14.85
C VAL A 193 13.63 -11.55 -16.05
N LYS A 194 12.97 -11.42 -17.21
CA LYS A 194 13.51 -10.59 -18.29
C LYS A 194 13.09 -9.16 -17.99
N SER A 195 14.07 -8.27 -17.85
CA SER A 195 13.83 -6.84 -17.76
C SER A 195 13.13 -6.35 -19.03
N ALA A 196 11.85 -5.98 -18.89
CA ALA A 196 11.18 -5.11 -19.83
C ALA A 196 9.96 -4.52 -19.15
N ALA A 197 9.80 -3.21 -19.30
CA ALA A 197 8.63 -2.47 -18.91
C ALA A 197 7.35 -3.09 -19.51
N SER A 198 6.56 -3.79 -18.72
CA SER A 198 5.10 -3.88 -18.81
C SER A 198 4.57 -4.80 -17.71
N TYR A 199 3.53 -4.37 -17.01
CA TYR A 199 2.76 -5.22 -16.10
C TYR A 199 2.01 -6.30 -16.89
N LYS A 200 2.06 -7.58 -16.45
CA LYS A 200 1.04 -8.66 -16.57
C LYS A 200 1.62 -10.05 -16.17
N PRO A 201 0.81 -11.07 -15.79
CA PRO A 201 -0.32 -11.07 -14.84
C PRO A 201 -0.19 -12.18 -13.75
N LEU A 202 -1.18 -12.19 -12.85
CA LEU A 202 -1.57 -13.22 -11.87
C LEU A 202 -1.24 -14.67 -12.28
N VAL A 203 -0.52 -15.42 -11.45
CA VAL A 203 -0.24 -16.86 -11.63
C VAL A 203 -1.25 -17.67 -10.82
N LEU A 204 -2.08 -18.47 -11.49
CA LEU A 204 -2.94 -19.48 -10.88
C LEU A 204 -2.23 -20.84 -10.91
N CYS A 205 -1.90 -21.41 -9.76
CA CYS A 205 -1.44 -22.80 -9.66
C CYS A 205 -2.65 -23.75 -9.58
N HIS A 206 -2.70 -24.73 -10.48
CA HIS A 206 -3.57 -25.89 -10.37
C HIS A 206 -2.91 -26.97 -9.53
N SER A 207 -3.65 -27.55 -8.60
CA SER A 207 -3.35 -28.84 -7.99
C SER A 207 -4.48 -29.79 -8.36
N MET A 208 -4.20 -30.80 -9.19
CA MET A 208 -5.11 -31.92 -9.42
C MET A 208 -4.85 -32.97 -8.35
N VAL A 209 -5.84 -33.19 -7.48
CA VAL A 209 -5.85 -34.37 -6.59
C VAL A 209 -6.57 -35.48 -7.36
N SER A 210 -5.85 -36.50 -7.83
CA SER A 210 -6.48 -37.73 -8.31
C SER A 210 -6.87 -38.57 -7.10
N HIS A 211 -8.17 -38.73 -6.88
CA HIS A 211 -8.66 -39.74 -5.94
C HIS A 211 -8.60 -41.13 -6.61
N THR A 212 -7.84 -42.03 -6.00
CA THR A 212 -7.98 -43.49 -6.14
C THR A 212 -8.35 -44.04 -4.78
#